data_AF-A0A2C9M4N9-F1
#
_entry.id   AF-A0A2C9M4N9-F1
#
_cell.length_a   1.000
_cell.length_b   1.000
_cell.length_c   1.000
_cell.angle_alpha   90.00
_cell.angle_beta   90.00
_cell.angle_gamma   90.00
#
_symmetry.space_group_name_H-M   'P 1'
#
loop_
_entity.id
_entity.type
_entity.pdbx_description
1 polymer ?
#
loop_
_entity_poly.entity_id
_entity_poly.type
_entity_poly.pdbx_seq_one_letter_code
_entity_poly.pdbx_strand_id
1 'polypeptide(L)'
;MCWPAAKAGSVIRLPCPPLPGLIKENKAYKICGPNGLWETREKGVFTNDIGYTHYTECYSKEALETYMKYLGNKTLAEKEFIKDIITTSRTLEIVGLCISLITTIISLFIFWYFSTLKCHRTRIHKNLFVAMIVQISMRIILYVDQLVARETGGKIAGAASGDSNTIYDTPIFCEILYSLLEYTKTVKFMWMFVEGIYLHNMIAVSVFSGKPNYVIFYTIGWGFPVLLTVAWVIPMARINTIRCWFGYYMNPLIWIIEGPRAAVMAVSLGQRCTFLGCGEVVVVSGGVM
;
A
#
# COMPACT_ATOMS: atom_id res chain seq x y z
N MET A 1 -3.67 -3.58 28.68
CA MET A 1 -5.06 -3.75 29.12
C MET A 1 -5.08 -4.09 30.60
N CYS A 2 -5.94 -3.43 31.37
CA CYS A 2 -6.18 -3.78 32.77
C CYS A 2 -7.30 -4.83 32.81
N TRP A 3 -7.00 -6.02 33.33
CA TRP A 3 -7.98 -7.08 33.49
C TRP A 3 -8.61 -6.98 34.89
N PRO A 4 -9.95 -6.91 35.01
CA PRO A 4 -10.59 -6.98 36.31
C PRO A 4 -10.40 -8.37 36.94
N ALA A 5 -10.61 -8.44 38.25
CA ALA A 5 -10.64 -9.73 38.96
C ALA A 5 -11.70 -10.65 38.33
N ALA A 6 -11.30 -11.88 38.00
CA ALA A 6 -12.16 -12.89 37.43
C ALA A 6 -12.47 -13.99 38.45
N LYS A 7 -13.66 -14.59 38.34
CA LYS A 7 -14.03 -15.74 39.16
C LYS A 7 -13.24 -16.98 38.69
N ALA A 8 -12.80 -17.82 39.62
CA ALA A 8 -12.14 -19.08 39.28
C ALA A 8 -13.04 -19.94 38.36
N GLY A 9 -12.45 -20.52 37.32
CA GLY A 9 -13.15 -21.31 36.30
C GLY A 9 -14.00 -20.49 35.31
N SER A 10 -13.82 -19.17 35.24
CA SER A 10 -14.58 -18.30 34.34
C SER A 10 -13.75 -17.69 33.21
N VAL A 11 -14.43 -17.32 32.12
CA VAL A 11 -13.84 -16.61 30.98
C VAL A 11 -14.24 -15.15 31.05
N ILE A 12 -13.25 -14.26 31.08
CA ILE A 12 -13.46 -12.81 31.10
C ILE A 12 -13.20 -12.23 29.72
N ARG A 13 -14.05 -11.29 29.30
CA ARG A 13 -13.99 -10.64 27.98
C ARG A 13 -13.93 -9.14 28.13
N LEU A 14 -12.99 -8.50 27.45
CA LEU A 14 -12.85 -7.05 27.39
C LEU A 14 -12.85 -6.59 25.94
N PRO A 15 -13.34 -5.37 25.65
CA PRO A 15 -13.23 -4.81 24.31
C PRO A 15 -11.77 -4.81 23.85
N CYS A 16 -11.56 -5.07 22.57
CA CYS A 16 -10.23 -5.07 22.01
C CYS A 16 -9.58 -3.68 22.23
N PRO A 17 -8.29 -3.66 22.56
CA PRO A 17 -7.57 -2.41 22.76
C PRO A 17 -7.58 -1.63 21.43
N PRO A 18 -7.53 -0.28 21.48
CA PRO A 18 -7.52 0.56 20.27
C PRO A 18 -6.16 0.49 19.58
N LEU A 19 -5.80 -0.71 19.10
CA LEU A 19 -4.53 -1.02 18.47
C LEU A 19 -4.69 -1.03 16.94
N PRO A 20 -3.69 -0.57 16.17
CA PRO A 20 -3.73 -0.65 14.72
C PRO A 20 -3.87 -2.11 14.26
N GLY A 21 -4.87 -2.37 13.42
CA GLY A 21 -5.16 -3.71 12.89
C GLY A 21 -6.06 -4.60 13.77
N LEU A 22 -6.53 -4.11 14.93
CA LEU A 22 -7.55 -4.78 15.74
C LEU A 22 -8.90 -4.06 15.62
N ILE A 23 -9.97 -4.83 15.52
CA ILE A 23 -11.35 -4.35 15.47
C ILE A 23 -11.79 -4.02 16.90
N LYS A 24 -12.02 -2.74 17.19
CA LYS A 24 -12.35 -2.23 18.54
C LYS A 24 -13.67 -2.79 19.08
N GLU A 25 -14.59 -3.11 18.18
CA GLU A 25 -15.93 -3.62 18.48
C GLU A 25 -15.91 -5.07 18.97
N ASN A 26 -14.84 -5.82 18.65
CA ASN A 26 -14.68 -7.20 19.10
C ASN A 26 -14.11 -7.27 20.52
N LYS A 27 -14.02 -8.48 21.09
CA LYS A 27 -13.56 -8.68 22.45
C LYS A 27 -12.36 -9.61 22.52
N ALA A 28 -11.32 -9.20 23.26
CA ALA A 28 -10.26 -10.10 23.70
C ALA A 28 -10.76 -10.89 24.92
N TYR A 29 -10.26 -12.11 25.10
CA TYR A 29 -10.64 -12.92 26.25
C TYR A 29 -9.47 -13.59 26.95
N LYS A 30 -9.67 -13.85 28.24
CA LYS A 30 -8.77 -14.59 29.11
C LYS A 30 -9.54 -15.64 29.87
N ILE A 31 -8.90 -16.78 30.12
CA ILE A 31 -9.48 -17.91 30.83
C ILE A 31 -8.81 -18.02 32.20
N CYS A 32 -9.60 -17.90 33.26
CA CYS A 32 -9.16 -18.15 34.63
C CYS A 32 -9.48 -19.60 35.00
N GLY A 33 -8.47 -20.36 35.39
CA GLY A 33 -8.59 -21.74 35.80
C GLY A 33 -9.34 -21.91 37.13
N PRO A 34 -9.73 -23.15 37.48
CA PRO A 34 -10.38 -23.44 38.76
C PRO A 34 -9.45 -23.21 39.96
N ASN A 35 -8.13 -23.23 39.74
CA ASN A 35 -7.10 -22.91 40.72
C ASN A 35 -6.87 -21.39 40.91
N GLY A 36 -7.64 -20.53 40.22
CA GLY A 36 -7.47 -19.08 40.28
C GLY A 36 -6.29 -18.53 39.47
N LEU A 37 -5.56 -19.39 38.75
CA LEU A 37 -4.45 -19.01 37.88
C LEU A 37 -4.92 -18.85 36.43
N TRP A 38 -4.20 -18.06 35.63
CA TRP A 38 -4.58 -17.84 34.24
C TRP A 38 -4.04 -18.92 33.30
N GLU A 39 -4.78 -19.18 32.23
CA GLU A 39 -4.35 -20.08 31.16
C GLU A 39 -3.08 -19.56 30.48
N THR A 40 -2.16 -20.46 30.15
CA THR A 40 -0.93 -20.16 29.39
C THR A 40 -1.17 -20.24 27.88
N ARG A 41 -0.09 -20.15 27.08
CA ARG A 41 -0.16 -20.31 25.63
C ARG A 41 -0.51 -21.75 25.23
N GLU A 42 -0.21 -22.70 26.10
CA GLU A 42 -0.65 -24.09 25.96
C GLU A 42 -2.06 -24.22 26.53
N LYS A 43 -2.99 -24.71 25.70
CA LYS A 43 -4.41 -24.84 26.07
C LYS A 43 -4.56 -25.77 27.28
N GLY A 44 -5.29 -25.32 28.30
CA GLY A 44 -5.59 -26.12 29.49
C GLY A 44 -4.50 -26.16 30.56
N VAL A 45 -3.39 -25.42 30.41
CA VAL A 45 -2.33 -25.30 31.44
C VAL A 45 -2.50 -23.97 32.18
N PHE A 46 -2.67 -24.03 33.50
CA PHE A 46 -2.97 -22.88 34.37
C PHE A 46 -1.91 -22.69 35.46
N THR A 47 -0.83 -21.96 35.15
CA THR A 47 0.33 -21.82 36.06
C THR A 47 0.75 -20.39 36.35
N ASN A 48 0.32 -19.40 35.54
CA ASN A 48 0.92 -18.06 35.58
C ASN A 48 -0.06 -16.99 36.07
N ASP A 49 0.43 -16.04 36.87
CA ASP A 49 -0.33 -14.87 37.36
C ASP A 49 -0.64 -13.85 36.26
N ILE A 50 0.17 -13.81 35.20
CA ILE A 50 0.00 -12.87 34.07
C ILE A 50 -0.84 -13.50 32.96
N GLY A 51 -0.75 -14.82 32.75
CA GLY A 51 -1.52 -15.57 31.75
C GLY A 51 -1.30 -15.18 30.28
N TYR A 52 -1.88 -15.96 29.37
CA TYR A 52 -1.99 -15.66 27.95
C TYR A 52 -3.32 -14.98 27.64
N THR A 53 -3.32 -14.01 26.72
CA THR A 53 -4.54 -13.34 26.26
C THR A 53 -4.85 -13.77 24.83
N HIS A 54 -6.08 -14.22 24.60
CA HIS A 54 -6.52 -14.63 23.27
C HIS A 54 -7.08 -13.41 22.51
N TYR A 55 -6.37 -13.03 21.44
CA TYR A 55 -6.73 -11.92 20.54
C TYR A 55 -7.36 -12.37 19.22
N THR A 56 -7.68 -13.66 19.08
CA THR A 56 -8.19 -14.25 17.84
C THR A 56 -9.41 -13.52 17.31
N GLU A 57 -10.34 -13.16 18.19
CA GLU A 57 -11.56 -12.42 17.84
C GLU A 57 -11.30 -10.94 17.55
N CYS A 58 -10.15 -10.38 17.94
CA CYS A 58 -9.83 -8.99 17.66
C CYS A 58 -9.35 -8.74 16.22
N TYR A 59 -8.93 -9.78 15.50
CA TYR A 59 -8.51 -9.66 14.11
C TYR A 59 -9.72 -9.69 13.17
N SER A 60 -9.63 -8.98 12.04
CA SER A 60 -10.57 -9.17 10.94
C SER A 60 -10.52 -10.62 10.45
N LYS A 61 -11.67 -11.19 10.06
CA LYS A 61 -11.77 -12.58 9.58
C LYS A 61 -10.75 -12.89 8.47
N GLU A 62 -10.58 -11.98 7.51
CA GLU A 62 -9.63 -12.10 6.40
C GLU A 62 -8.16 -12.15 6.88
N ALA A 63 -7.79 -11.28 7.83
CA ALA A 63 -6.45 -11.29 8.43
C ALA A 63 -6.19 -12.55 9.25
N LEU A 64 -7.19 -13.06 9.98
CA LEU A 64 -7.08 -14.28 10.76
C LEU A 64 -6.95 -15.52 9.86
N GLU A 65 -7.72 -15.59 8.77
CA GLU A 65 -7.61 -16.65 7.76
C GLU A 65 -6.24 -16.65 7.10
N THR A 66 -5.73 -15.47 6.73
CA THR A 66 -4.38 -15.31 6.19
C THR A 66 -3.34 -15.76 7.23
N TYR A 67 -3.47 -15.30 8.48
CA TYR A 67 -2.56 -15.71 9.55
C TYR A 67 -2.58 -17.23 9.77
N MET A 68 -3.76 -17.86 9.82
CA MET A 68 -3.88 -19.31 10.01
C MET A 68 -3.31 -20.08 8.81
N LYS A 69 -3.53 -19.62 7.58
CA LYS A 69 -2.98 -20.21 6.35
C LYS A 69 -1.46 -20.18 6.32
N TYR A 70 -0.85 -19.07 6.75
CA TYR A 70 0.60 -18.88 6.70
C TYR A 70 1.34 -19.30 7.97
N LEU A 71 0.70 -19.30 9.16
CA LEU A 71 1.36 -19.50 10.46
C LEU A 71 0.67 -20.54 11.37
N GLY A 72 -0.54 -21.00 11.05
CA GLY A 72 -1.35 -21.84 11.92
C GLY A 72 -0.75 -23.23 12.17
N ASN A 73 -0.29 -23.91 11.11
CA ASN A 73 0.16 -25.31 11.19
C ASN A 73 1.68 -25.49 10.99
N LYS A 74 2.46 -24.42 11.15
CA LYS A 74 3.90 -24.41 10.88
C LYS A 74 4.75 -24.47 12.16
N THR A 75 5.89 -25.15 12.06
CA THR A 75 6.89 -25.29 13.11
C THR A 75 7.56 -23.93 13.43
N LEU A 76 8.22 -23.82 14.59
CA LEU A 76 8.87 -22.57 15.02
C LEU A 76 9.93 -22.10 14.00
N ALA A 77 10.71 -23.02 13.45
CA ALA A 77 11.73 -22.74 12.43
C ALA A 77 11.14 -22.16 11.14
N GLU A 78 10.01 -22.69 10.67
CA GLU A 78 9.33 -22.14 9.48
C GLU A 78 8.77 -20.73 9.74
N LYS A 79 8.31 -20.44 10.96
CA LYS A 79 7.83 -19.10 11.33
C LYS A 79 8.94 -18.07 11.33
N GLU A 80 10.13 -18.45 11.78
CA GLU A 80 11.32 -17.60 11.75
C GLU A 80 11.78 -17.34 10.32
N PHE A 81 11.81 -18.37 9.48
CA PHE A 81 12.12 -18.24 8.05
C PHE A 81 11.16 -17.29 7.31
N ILE A 82 9.85 -17.40 7.55
CA ILE A 82 8.85 -16.50 6.94
C ILE A 82 9.07 -15.05 7.39
N LYS A 83 9.38 -14.83 8.66
CA LYS A 83 9.67 -13.48 9.17
C LYS A 83 10.91 -12.89 8.49
N ASP A 84 11.95 -13.70 8.34
CA ASP A 84 13.20 -13.29 7.68
C ASP A 84 12.97 -12.88 6.22
N ILE A 85 12.19 -13.66 5.47
CA ILE A 85 11.79 -13.32 4.09
C ILE A 85 11.07 -11.97 4.05
N ILE A 86 10.11 -11.74 4.95
CA ILE A 86 9.34 -10.49 4.98
C ILE A 86 10.24 -9.30 5.30
N THR A 87 11.16 -9.45 6.26
CA THR A 87 12.11 -8.38 6.61
C THR A 87 13.08 -8.09 5.47
N THR A 88 13.63 -9.12 4.84
CA THR A 88 14.56 -8.98 3.72
C THR A 88 13.90 -8.33 2.52
N SER A 89 12.70 -8.79 2.14
CA SER A 89 11.92 -8.20 1.05
C SER A 89 11.63 -6.72 1.28
N ARG A 90 11.28 -6.36 2.52
CA ARG A 90 11.03 -4.97 2.91
C ARG A 90 12.30 -4.12 2.83
N THR A 91 13.44 -4.64 3.28
CA THR A 91 14.73 -3.92 3.18
C THR A 91 15.11 -3.65 1.73
N LEU A 92 14.98 -4.65 0.86
CA LEU A 92 15.25 -4.51 -0.58
C LEU A 92 14.34 -3.46 -1.23
N GLU A 93 13.07 -3.42 -0.84
CA GLU A 93 12.11 -2.42 -1.32
C GLU A 93 12.57 -0.98 -0.98
N ILE A 94 12.99 -0.73 0.26
CA ILE A 94 13.43 0.60 0.69
C ILE A 94 14.67 1.04 -0.08
N VAL A 95 15.67 0.17 -0.16
CA VAL A 95 16.93 0.47 -0.86
C VAL A 95 16.63 0.78 -2.33
N GLY A 96 15.76 -0.01 -2.97
CA GLY A 96 15.32 0.22 -4.34
C GLY A 96 14.57 1.56 -4.51
N LEU A 97 13.72 1.94 -3.57
CA LEU A 97 12.99 3.21 -3.60
C LEU A 97 13.94 4.41 -3.46
N CYS A 98 14.94 4.33 -2.57
CA CYS A 98 15.94 5.39 -2.39
C CYS A 98 16.78 5.60 -3.66
N ILE A 99 17.30 4.52 -4.25
CA ILE A 99 18.08 4.57 -5.49
C ILE A 99 17.23 5.13 -6.64
N SER A 100 15.97 4.68 -6.75
CA SER A 100 15.02 5.16 -7.76
C SER A 100 14.77 6.66 -7.60
N LEU A 101 14.55 7.12 -6.37
CA LEU A 101 14.31 8.53 -6.07
C LEU A 101 15.48 9.40 -6.52
N ILE A 102 16.70 9.04 -6.13
CA ILE A 102 17.92 9.78 -6.49
C ILE A 102 18.07 9.85 -8.01
N THR A 103 17.92 8.72 -8.69
CA THR A 103 18.07 8.63 -10.15
C THR A 103 17.01 9.47 -10.88
N THR A 104 15.75 9.41 -10.43
CA THR A 104 14.67 10.20 -11.04
C THR A 104 14.86 11.70 -10.81
N ILE A 105 15.35 12.12 -9.64
CA ILE A 105 15.67 13.53 -9.35
C ILE A 105 16.77 14.03 -10.29
N ILE A 106 17.85 13.26 -10.47
CA ILE A 106 18.95 13.61 -11.39
C ILE A 106 18.42 13.74 -12.82
N SER A 107 17.61 12.78 -13.28
CA SER A 107 17.01 12.82 -14.62
C SER A 107 16.12 14.06 -14.83
N LEU A 108 15.26 14.37 -13.85
CA LEU A 108 14.40 15.55 -13.89
C LEU A 108 15.22 16.84 -13.96
N PHE A 109 16.29 16.93 -13.16
CA PHE A 109 17.19 18.07 -13.15
C PHE A 109 17.85 18.31 -14.51
N ILE A 110 18.38 17.25 -15.15
CA ILE A 110 18.98 17.33 -16.49
C ILE A 110 17.96 17.88 -17.51
N PHE A 111 16.74 17.34 -17.53
CA PHE A 111 15.71 17.82 -18.46
C PHE A 111 15.22 19.25 -18.18
N TRP A 112 15.39 19.74 -16.95
CA TRP A 112 15.05 21.10 -16.58
C TRP A 112 16.16 22.09 -16.98
N TYR A 113 17.43 21.70 -16.76
CA TYR A 113 18.61 22.50 -17.07
C TYR A 113 18.81 22.69 -18.58
N PHE A 114 18.74 21.61 -19.38
CA PHE A 114 18.94 21.71 -20.82
C PHE A 114 17.66 22.18 -21.53
N SER A 115 17.58 23.48 -21.77
CA SER A 115 16.48 24.13 -22.50
C SER A 115 16.31 23.61 -23.93
N THR A 116 17.39 23.15 -24.55
CA THR A 116 17.42 22.56 -25.90
C THR A 116 16.65 21.24 -26.00
N LEU A 117 16.49 20.49 -24.90
CA LEU A 117 15.76 19.20 -24.89
C LEU A 117 14.24 19.36 -24.66
N LYS A 118 13.72 20.60 -24.66
CA LYS A 118 12.28 20.87 -24.45
C LYS A 118 11.48 20.52 -25.70
N CYS A 119 10.92 19.31 -25.72
CA CYS A 119 10.02 18.77 -26.75
C CYS A 119 8.70 18.34 -26.10
N HIS A 120 7.66 18.11 -26.90
CA HIS A 120 6.38 17.59 -26.40
C HIS A 120 6.54 16.30 -25.60
N ARG A 121 7.34 15.36 -26.12
CA ARG A 121 7.69 14.10 -25.44
C ARG A 121 8.32 14.35 -24.07
N THR A 122 9.27 15.27 -23.97
CA THR A 122 9.96 15.53 -22.68
C THR A 122 9.08 16.27 -21.68
N ARG A 123 8.01 16.96 -22.09
CA ARG A 123 6.99 17.49 -21.16
C ARG A 123 6.18 16.37 -20.50
N ILE A 124 5.78 15.35 -21.27
CA ILE A 124 5.05 14.17 -20.74
C ILE A 124 5.94 13.43 -19.73
N HIS A 125 7.19 13.13 -20.10
CA HIS A 125 8.13 12.45 -19.19
C HIS A 125 8.40 13.26 -17.91
N LYS A 126 8.48 14.60 -17.98
CA LYS A 126 8.61 15.45 -16.79
C LYS A 126 7.45 15.26 -15.81
N ASN A 127 6.20 15.25 -16.30
CA ASN A 127 5.03 15.02 -15.44
C ASN A 127 5.06 13.62 -14.81
N LEU A 128 5.48 12.60 -15.57
CA LEU A 128 5.66 11.23 -15.05
C LEU A 128 6.72 11.19 -13.94
N PHE A 129 7.87 11.83 -14.13
CA PHE A 129 8.93 11.87 -13.12
C PHE A 129 8.51 12.64 -11.86
N VAL A 130 7.78 13.75 -12.02
CA VAL A 130 7.22 14.49 -10.87
C VAL A 130 6.26 13.61 -10.08
N ALA A 131 5.33 12.91 -10.75
CA ALA A 131 4.43 11.98 -10.09
C ALA A 131 5.17 10.82 -9.39
N MET A 132 6.23 10.29 -10.02
CA MET A 132 7.06 9.24 -9.43
C MET A 132 7.80 9.73 -8.18
N ILE A 133 8.39 10.93 -8.20
CA ILE A 133 9.07 11.54 -7.04
C ILE A 133 8.11 11.72 -5.88
N VAL A 134 6.92 12.31 -6.12
CA VAL A 134 5.91 12.53 -5.09
C VAL A 134 5.42 11.20 -4.52
N GLN A 135 5.20 10.19 -5.36
CA GLN A 135 4.73 8.88 -4.90
C GLN A 135 5.78 8.16 -4.05
N ILE A 136 7.06 8.22 -4.44
CA ILE A 136 8.15 7.59 -3.71
C ILE A 136 8.40 8.31 -2.39
N SER A 137 8.40 9.65 -2.37
CA SER A 137 8.61 10.42 -1.14
C SER A 137 7.51 10.13 -0.10
N MET A 138 6.24 10.12 -0.51
CA MET A 138 5.12 9.78 0.38
C MET A 138 5.23 8.35 0.92
N ARG A 139 5.66 7.39 0.08
CA ARG A 139 5.88 6.00 0.52
C ARG A 139 7.00 5.89 1.55
N ILE A 140 8.11 6.63 1.36
CA ILE A 140 9.22 6.66 2.31
C ILE A 140 8.79 7.28 3.64
N ILE A 141 8.03 8.38 3.62
CA ILE A 141 7.53 9.03 4.85
C ILE A 141 6.67 8.05 5.67
N LEU A 142 5.69 7.40 5.03
CA LEU A 142 4.85 6.39 5.69
C LEU A 142 5.67 5.20 6.22
N TYR A 143 6.72 4.83 5.50
CA TYR A 143 7.59 3.72 5.91
C TYR A 143 8.44 4.07 7.14
N VAL A 144 9.02 5.28 7.17
CA VAL A 144 9.79 5.77 8.33
C VAL A 144 8.89 5.87 9.56
N ASP A 145 7.68 6.40 9.41
CA ASP A 145 6.71 6.47 10.51
C ASP A 145 6.38 5.06 11.07
N GLN A 146 6.19 4.06 10.19
CA GLN A 146 5.99 2.67 10.61
C GLN A 146 7.19 2.07 11.34
N LEU A 147 8.42 2.43 10.96
CA LEU A 147 9.64 2.01 11.66
C LEU A 147 9.74 2.62 13.05
N VAL A 148 9.53 3.95 13.15
CA VAL A 148 9.57 4.67 14.43
C VAL A 148 8.50 4.13 15.37
N ALA A 149 7.27 3.92 14.88
CA ALA A 149 6.20 3.32 15.66
C ALA A 149 6.56 1.91 16.20
N ARG A 150 7.35 1.14 15.43
CA ARG A 150 7.79 -0.20 15.84
C ARG A 150 8.91 -0.16 16.89
N GLU A 151 9.86 0.77 16.76
CA GLU A 151 10.99 0.90 17.68
C GLU A 151 10.59 1.54 19.01
N THR A 152 9.76 2.59 18.98
CA THR A 152 9.25 3.25 20.19
C THR A 152 8.16 2.43 20.90
N GLY A 153 7.39 1.61 20.17
CA GLY A 153 6.31 0.74 20.70
C GLY A 153 6.72 -0.69 21.08
N GLY A 154 8.01 -0.95 21.25
CA GLY A 154 8.57 -2.30 21.42
C GLY A 154 8.41 -2.92 22.82
N LYS A 155 7.20 -3.34 23.19
CA LYS A 155 6.92 -4.48 24.11
C LYS A 155 5.44 -4.85 24.00
N ILE A 156 5.16 -5.79 23.09
CA ILE A 156 3.83 -6.30 22.68
C ILE A 156 3.10 -5.29 21.78
N ALA A 157 2.82 -5.73 20.54
CA ALA A 157 2.14 -5.00 19.48
C ALA A 157 1.26 -3.83 19.96
N GLY A 158 1.74 -2.60 19.72
CA GLY A 158 0.92 -1.40 19.61
C GLY A 158 0.53 -0.68 20.91
N ALA A 159 1.19 -0.88 22.05
CA ALA A 159 0.88 -0.10 23.26
C ALA A 159 1.10 1.43 23.07
N ALA A 160 0.09 2.12 22.54
CA ALA A 160 -0.12 3.55 22.65
C ALA A 160 -0.70 3.82 24.04
N SER A 161 0.19 4.04 25.00
CA SER A 161 -0.08 4.75 26.24
C SER A 161 1.12 5.63 26.56
N GLY A 162 1.40 6.54 25.64
CA GLY A 162 2.41 7.59 25.79
C GLY A 162 2.28 8.55 24.62
N ASP A 163 2.29 9.86 24.93
CA ASP A 163 2.41 10.98 23.99
C ASP A 163 3.64 10.76 23.11
N SER A 164 3.45 10.05 22.00
CA SER A 164 4.48 9.80 21.02
C SER A 164 4.07 10.56 19.78
N ASN A 165 4.85 11.60 19.45
CA ASN A 165 4.71 12.49 18.30
C ASN A 165 4.78 11.73 16.96
N THR A 166 3.83 10.83 16.73
CA THR A 166 3.74 9.94 15.58
C THR A 166 2.50 10.31 14.76
N ILE A 167 2.49 9.96 13.47
CA ILE A 167 1.43 10.40 12.53
C ILE A 167 0.03 9.89 12.93
N TYR A 168 -0.01 8.89 13.81
CA TYR A 168 -1.22 8.26 14.36
C TYR A 168 -1.98 9.17 15.33
N ASP A 169 -1.31 10.12 15.98
CA ASP A 169 -1.95 11.04 16.92
C ASP A 169 -2.82 12.09 16.20
N THR A 170 -2.57 12.27 14.89
CA THR A 170 -3.35 13.13 14.00
C THR A 170 -4.08 12.32 12.92
N PRO A 171 -5.26 11.75 13.21
CA PRO A 171 -5.94 10.80 12.32
C PRO A 171 -6.29 11.38 10.94
N ILE A 172 -6.62 12.68 10.88
CA ILE A 172 -6.95 13.38 9.63
C ILE A 172 -5.73 13.47 8.71
N PHE A 173 -4.56 13.76 9.27
CA PHE A 173 -3.32 13.88 8.49
C PHE A 173 -2.89 12.52 7.93
N CYS A 174 -3.03 11.45 8.72
CA CYS A 174 -2.83 10.09 8.22
C CYS A 174 -3.78 9.73 7.06
N GLU A 175 -5.08 10.00 7.19
CA GLU A 175 -6.08 9.73 6.14
C GLU A 175 -5.73 10.45 4.83
N ILE A 176 -5.31 11.72 4.92
CA ILE A 176 -4.87 12.51 3.75
C ILE A 176 -3.61 11.91 3.13
N LEU A 177 -2.62 11.52 3.94
CA LEU A 177 -1.36 10.98 3.44
C LEU A 177 -1.56 9.67 2.66
N TYR A 178 -2.39 8.76 3.19
CA TYR A 178 -2.75 7.51 2.50
C TYR A 178 -3.58 7.76 1.24
N SER A 179 -4.51 8.72 1.28
CA SER A 179 -5.28 9.12 0.10
C SER A 179 -4.37 9.69 -1.00
N LEU A 180 -3.40 10.53 -0.62
CA LEU A 180 -2.45 11.15 -1.54
C LEU A 180 -1.46 10.13 -2.13
N LEU A 181 -1.05 9.13 -1.34
CA LEU A 181 -0.24 8.02 -1.82
C LEU A 181 -0.95 7.27 -2.96
N GLU A 182 -2.21 6.90 -2.74
CA GLU A 182 -2.99 6.13 -3.71
C GLU A 182 -3.35 6.96 -4.95
N TYR A 183 -3.61 8.25 -4.75
CA TYR A 183 -3.74 9.21 -5.85
C TYR A 183 -2.49 9.27 -6.71
N THR A 184 -1.34 9.52 -6.10
CA THR A 184 -0.11 9.72 -6.86
C THR A 184 0.33 8.41 -7.55
N LYS A 185 0.05 7.26 -6.93
CA LYS A 185 0.20 5.93 -7.57
C LYS A 185 -0.64 5.84 -8.85
N THR A 186 -1.91 6.24 -8.79
CA THR A 186 -2.82 6.25 -9.96
C THR A 186 -2.35 7.23 -11.04
N VAL A 187 -2.00 8.45 -10.66
CA VAL A 187 -1.46 9.48 -11.57
C VAL A 187 -0.25 8.96 -12.33
N LYS A 188 0.71 8.31 -11.64
CA LYS A 188 1.88 7.71 -12.28
C LYS A 188 1.50 6.69 -13.36
N PHE A 189 0.55 5.80 -13.07
CA PHE A 189 0.07 4.83 -14.06
C PHE A 189 -0.67 5.49 -15.23
N MET A 190 -1.48 6.52 -14.98
CA MET A 190 -2.16 7.26 -16.05
C MET A 190 -1.18 8.02 -16.93
N TRP A 191 -0.15 8.65 -16.37
CA TRP A 191 0.90 9.31 -17.17
C TRP A 191 1.71 8.32 -17.99
N MET A 192 1.99 7.12 -17.46
CA MET A 192 2.62 6.04 -18.22
C MET A 192 1.74 5.57 -19.39
N PHE A 193 0.41 5.47 -19.18
CA PHE A 193 -0.55 5.16 -20.23
C PHE A 193 -0.64 6.27 -21.30
N VAL A 194 -0.70 7.54 -20.88
CA VAL A 194 -0.69 8.69 -21.78
C VAL A 194 0.58 8.73 -22.63
N GLU A 195 1.74 8.41 -22.05
CA GLU A 195 2.99 8.26 -22.79
C GLU A 195 2.91 7.16 -23.85
N GLY A 196 2.33 6.00 -23.50
CA GLY A 196 2.09 4.89 -24.42
C GLY A 196 1.19 5.26 -25.61
N ILE A 197 0.03 5.88 -25.35
CA ILE A 197 -0.88 6.37 -26.40
C ILE A 197 -0.20 7.43 -27.26
N TYR A 198 0.53 8.36 -26.65
CA TYR A 198 1.22 9.42 -27.37
C TYR A 198 2.21 8.85 -28.39
N LEU A 199 3.01 7.86 -27.97
CA LEU A 199 3.97 7.19 -28.85
C LEU A 199 3.27 6.38 -29.94
N HIS A 200 2.19 5.65 -29.61
CA HIS A 200 1.40 4.90 -30.57
C HIS A 200 0.77 5.81 -31.64
N ASN A 201 0.12 6.90 -31.24
CA ASN A 201 -0.51 7.84 -32.17
C ASN A 201 0.50 8.54 -33.08
N MET A 202 1.69 8.87 -32.56
CA MET A 202 2.76 9.49 -33.35
C MET A 202 3.27 8.57 -34.47
N ILE A 203 3.20 7.26 -34.29
CA ILE A 203 3.75 6.30 -35.26
C ILE A 203 2.65 5.74 -36.17
N ALA A 204 1.50 5.35 -35.61
CA ALA A 204 0.41 4.72 -36.36
C ALA A 204 -0.52 5.72 -37.06
N VAL A 205 -0.67 6.94 -36.53
CA VAL A 205 -1.72 7.90 -36.95
C VAL A 205 -1.14 9.23 -37.47
N SER A 206 0.20 9.39 -37.48
CA SER A 206 0.85 10.60 -38.01
C SER A 206 0.62 10.86 -39.49
N VAL A 207 0.09 9.88 -40.23
CA VAL A 207 -0.30 10.03 -41.64
C VAL A 207 -1.62 10.82 -41.79
N PHE A 208 -2.45 10.96 -40.74
CA PHE A 208 -3.84 11.45 -40.90
C PHE A 208 -4.36 12.46 -39.86
N SER A 209 -3.58 13.02 -38.93
CA SER A 209 -4.17 13.91 -37.92
C SER A 209 -3.34 15.13 -37.51
N GLY A 210 -4.02 16.28 -37.50
CA GLY A 210 -3.50 17.59 -37.09
C GLY A 210 -3.15 17.71 -35.61
N LYS A 211 -2.88 18.96 -35.19
CA LYS A 211 -2.31 19.32 -33.87
C LYS A 211 -3.00 18.56 -32.71
N PRO A 212 -2.27 17.79 -31.88
CA PRO A 212 -2.86 17.04 -30.77
C PRO A 212 -3.45 17.98 -29.71
N ASN A 213 -4.67 17.68 -29.26
CA ASN A 213 -5.35 18.43 -28.19
C ASN A 213 -4.71 18.16 -26.83
N TYR A 214 -3.76 19.01 -26.44
CA TYR A 214 -3.01 18.91 -25.18
C TYR A 214 -3.91 18.87 -23.94
N VAL A 215 -5.04 19.57 -23.97
CA VAL A 215 -6.00 19.61 -22.85
C VAL A 215 -6.51 18.21 -22.52
N ILE A 216 -6.81 17.39 -23.53
CA ILE A 216 -7.33 16.03 -23.34
C ILE A 216 -6.31 15.15 -22.60
N PHE A 217 -5.03 15.20 -23.00
CA PHE A 217 -3.97 14.44 -22.34
C PHE A 217 -3.77 14.85 -20.87
N TYR A 218 -3.83 16.15 -20.56
CA TYR A 218 -3.75 16.63 -19.17
C TYR A 218 -4.98 16.24 -18.35
N THR A 219 -6.18 16.29 -18.92
CA THR A 219 -7.41 15.85 -18.23
C THR A 219 -7.40 14.35 -17.93
N ILE A 220 -6.85 13.52 -18.82
CA ILE A 220 -6.69 12.08 -18.58
C ILE A 220 -5.61 11.81 -17.53
N GLY A 221 -4.45 12.49 -17.65
CA GLY A 221 -3.31 12.27 -16.77
C GLY A 221 -3.54 12.68 -15.32
N TRP A 222 -4.26 13.78 -15.07
CA TRP A 222 -4.52 14.29 -13.72
C TRP A 222 -5.98 14.15 -13.27
N GLY A 223 -6.94 14.42 -14.15
CA GLY A 223 -8.37 14.45 -13.79
C GLY A 223 -8.96 13.07 -13.51
N PHE A 224 -8.69 12.08 -14.37
CA PHE A 224 -9.21 10.72 -14.17
C PHE A 224 -8.73 10.06 -12.87
N PRO A 225 -7.44 10.17 -12.47
CA PRO A 225 -6.99 9.75 -11.14
C PRO A 225 -7.76 10.39 -9.98
N VAL A 226 -8.10 11.68 -10.05
CA VAL A 226 -8.89 12.35 -8.99
C VAL A 226 -10.23 11.66 -8.84
N LEU A 227 -10.95 11.44 -9.94
CA LEU A 227 -12.26 10.80 -9.93
C LEU A 227 -12.22 9.39 -9.30
N LEU A 228 -11.24 8.57 -9.70
CA LEU A 228 -11.09 7.22 -9.13
C LEU A 228 -10.77 7.26 -7.63
N THR A 229 -9.90 8.18 -7.20
CA THR A 229 -9.55 8.30 -5.79
C THR A 229 -10.71 8.78 -4.93
N VAL A 230 -11.48 9.76 -5.40
CA VAL A 230 -12.66 10.24 -4.68
C VAL A 230 -13.71 9.13 -4.56
N ALA A 231 -13.93 8.36 -5.64
CA ALA A 231 -14.84 7.22 -5.63
C ALA A 231 -14.45 6.13 -4.62
N TRP A 232 -13.16 6.00 -4.29
CA TRP A 232 -12.65 5.08 -3.26
C TRP A 232 -12.64 5.70 -1.85
N VAL A 233 -12.22 6.96 -1.72
CA VAL A 233 -12.14 7.70 -0.45
C VAL A 233 -13.50 7.83 0.22
N ILE A 234 -14.57 8.12 -0.53
CA ILE A 234 -15.92 8.29 0.01
C ILE A 234 -16.40 7.04 0.76
N PRO A 235 -16.50 5.84 0.15
CA PRO A 235 -16.92 4.64 0.86
C PRO A 235 -15.95 4.25 1.98
N MET A 236 -14.63 4.45 1.79
CA MET A 236 -13.64 4.19 2.83
C MET A 236 -13.86 5.06 4.08
N ALA A 237 -14.18 6.35 3.91
CA ALA A 237 -14.45 7.27 5.02
C ALA A 237 -15.79 7.03 5.73
N ARG A 238 -16.77 6.42 5.04
CA ARG A 238 -18.13 6.20 5.57
C ARG A 238 -18.29 4.83 6.22
N ILE A 239 -17.59 3.81 5.73
CA ILE A 239 -17.77 2.42 6.16
C ILE A 239 -16.75 2.02 7.22
N ASN A 240 -15.51 2.52 7.16
CA ASN A 240 -14.49 2.15 8.14
C ASN A 240 -14.61 2.98 9.42
N THR A 241 -14.69 2.29 10.56
CA THR A 241 -14.69 2.90 11.90
C THR A 241 -13.27 3.21 12.39
N ILE A 242 -12.25 2.58 11.80
CA ILE A 242 -10.84 2.75 12.15
C ILE A 242 -10.31 4.03 11.49
N ARG A 243 -9.86 4.96 12.34
CA ARG A 243 -9.14 6.18 11.95
C ARG A 243 -7.70 5.83 11.58
N CYS A 244 -7.16 6.48 10.55
CA CYS A 244 -5.91 6.12 9.88
C CYS A 244 -6.05 4.73 9.20
N TRP A 245 -6.23 4.69 7.87
CA TRP A 245 -6.53 3.49 7.08
C TRP A 245 -5.33 2.52 6.94
N PHE A 246 -4.76 2.14 8.07
CA PHE A 246 -3.67 1.19 8.15
C PHE A 246 -4.13 -0.19 7.66
N GLY A 247 -3.40 -0.79 6.72
CA GLY A 247 -3.76 -2.08 6.15
C GLY A 247 -4.99 -2.07 5.24
N TYR A 248 -5.34 -0.92 4.63
CA TYR A 248 -6.47 -0.78 3.71
C TYR A 248 -6.48 -1.81 2.56
N TYR A 249 -5.31 -2.36 2.20
CA TYR A 249 -5.16 -3.44 1.21
C TYR A 249 -5.97 -4.71 1.53
N MET A 250 -6.29 -4.95 2.80
CA MET A 250 -7.10 -6.10 3.19
C MET A 250 -8.60 -5.87 2.96
N ASN A 251 -9.03 -4.61 2.80
CA ASN A 251 -10.44 -4.31 2.59
C ASN A 251 -10.84 -4.56 1.13
N PRO A 252 -11.97 -5.21 0.85
CA PRO A 252 -12.43 -5.46 -0.51
C PRO A 252 -12.73 -4.17 -1.31
N LEU A 253 -12.95 -3.05 -0.62
CA LEU A 253 -13.13 -1.73 -1.24
C LEU A 253 -11.95 -1.29 -2.09
N ILE A 254 -10.75 -1.85 -1.89
CA ILE A 254 -9.55 -1.54 -2.70
C ILE A 254 -9.75 -1.84 -4.19
N TRP A 255 -10.61 -2.80 -4.55
CA TRP A 255 -10.89 -3.15 -5.93
C TRP A 255 -11.52 -2.02 -6.75
N ILE A 256 -12.18 -1.05 -6.09
CA ILE A 256 -12.76 0.12 -6.75
C ILE A 256 -11.70 0.93 -7.49
N ILE A 257 -10.48 1.01 -6.93
CA ILE A 257 -9.37 1.75 -7.53
C ILE A 257 -8.36 0.83 -8.24
N GLU A 258 -8.12 -0.37 -7.72
CA GLU A 258 -7.18 -1.31 -8.35
C GLU A 258 -7.74 -1.93 -9.64
N GLY A 259 -9.05 -2.16 -9.74
CA GLY A 259 -9.68 -2.72 -10.94
C GLY A 259 -9.46 -1.86 -12.19
N PRO A 260 -9.88 -0.58 -12.18
CA PRO A 260 -9.63 0.33 -13.30
C PRO A 260 -8.13 0.51 -13.60
N ARG A 261 -7.28 0.52 -12.57
CA ARG A 261 -5.83 0.60 -12.76
C ARG A 261 -5.27 -0.63 -13.48
N ALA A 262 -5.70 -1.83 -13.09
CA ALA A 262 -5.29 -3.08 -13.73
C ALA A 262 -5.73 -3.13 -15.20
N ALA A 263 -6.95 -2.67 -15.51
CA ALA A 263 -7.42 -2.55 -16.88
C ALA A 263 -6.54 -1.61 -17.72
N VAL A 264 -6.19 -0.43 -17.19
CA VAL A 264 -5.31 0.52 -17.90
C VAL A 264 -3.91 -0.07 -18.12
N MET A 265 -3.35 -0.78 -17.13
CA MET A 265 -2.06 -1.46 -17.30
C MET A 265 -2.13 -2.55 -18.37
N ALA A 266 -3.20 -3.35 -18.39
CA ALA A 266 -3.39 -4.39 -19.40
C ALA A 266 -3.46 -3.81 -20.81
N VAL A 267 -4.19 -2.70 -21.01
CA VAL A 267 -4.24 -2.00 -22.30
C VAL A 267 -2.88 -1.44 -22.69
N SER A 268 -2.17 -0.80 -21.76
CA SER A 268 -0.83 -0.26 -21.98
C SER A 268 0.15 -1.34 -22.44
N LEU A 269 0.10 -2.51 -21.82
CA LEU A 269 0.93 -3.66 -22.18
C LEU A 269 0.54 -4.24 -23.54
N GLY A 270 -0.76 -4.37 -23.82
CA GLY A 270 -1.25 -4.82 -25.12
C GLY A 270 -0.75 -3.94 -26.26
N GLN A 271 -0.84 -2.61 -26.11
CA GLN A 271 -0.30 -1.65 -27.08
C GLN A 271 1.21 -1.82 -27.30
N ARG A 272 1.97 -2.07 -26.24
CA ARG A 272 3.43 -2.29 -26.33
C ARG A 272 3.78 -3.60 -27.03
N CYS A 273 3.00 -4.68 -26.80
CA CYS A 273 3.15 -5.94 -27.52
C CYS A 273 2.84 -5.79 -29.00
N THR A 274 1.76 -5.10 -29.37
CA THR A 274 1.44 -4.79 -30.78
C THR A 274 2.56 -3.97 -31.42
N PHE A 275 3.15 -3.01 -30.69
CA PHE A 275 4.27 -2.22 -31.19
C PHE A 275 5.53 -3.05 -31.46
N LEU A 276 5.92 -3.93 -30.54
CA LEU A 276 7.06 -4.84 -30.72
C LEU A 276 6.82 -5.83 -31.87
N GLY A 277 5.61 -6.39 -31.98
CA GLY A 277 5.23 -7.26 -33.10
C GLY A 277 5.19 -6.54 -34.46
N CYS A 278 4.76 -5.27 -34.50
CA CYS A 278 4.89 -4.44 -35.70
C CYS A 278 6.35 -4.07 -36.00
N GLY A 279 7.20 -3.93 -34.98
CA GLY A 279 8.63 -3.70 -35.14
C GLY A 279 9.32 -4.84 -35.89
N GLU A 280 8.96 -6.10 -35.60
CA GLU A 280 9.45 -7.25 -36.36
C GLU A 280 8.91 -7.25 -37.80
N VAL A 281 7.64 -6.91 -38.03
CA VAL A 281 7.07 -6.84 -39.39
C VAL A 281 7.66 -5.69 -40.24
N VAL A 282 7.98 -4.56 -39.62
CA VAL A 282 8.62 -3.41 -40.30
C VAL A 282 10.11 -3.68 -40.58
N VAL A 283 10.83 -4.37 -39.69
CA VAL A 283 12.22 -4.79 -39.95
C VAL A 283 12.29 -5.83 -41.07
N VAL A 284 11.28 -6.71 -41.20
CA VAL A 284 11.22 -7.69 -42.31
C VAL A 284 10.80 -7.05 -43.64
N SER A 285 10.01 -5.95 -43.64
CA SER A 285 9.66 -5.22 -44.88
C SER A 285 10.65 -4.14 -45.30
N GLY A 286 11.60 -3.73 -44.45
CA GLY A 286 12.62 -2.72 -44.77
C GLY A 286 13.92 -3.28 -45.37
N GLY A 287 13.99 -4.58 -45.64
CA GLY A 287 15.19 -5.30 -46.09
C GLY A 287 15.14 -5.83 -47.53
N VAL A 288 14.29 -5.27 -48.40
CA VAL A 288 14.33 -5.49 -49.86
C VAL A 288 13.99 -4.18 -50.57
N MET A 289 14.96 -3.27 -50.65
CA MET A 289 15.21 -2.43 -51.83
C MET A 289 16.64 -1.91 -51.80
#